data_AF-A0A850MGM0-F1
#
_entry.id   AF-A0A850MGM0-F1
#
_cell.length_a   1.000
_cell.length_b   1.000
_cell.length_c   1.000
_cell.angle_alpha   90.00
_cell.angle_beta   90.00
_cell.angle_gamma   90.00
#
_symmetry.space_group_name_H-M   'P 1'
#
loop_
_entity.id
_entity.type
_entity.pdbx_description
1 polymer ?
#
loop_
_entity_poly.entity_id
_entity_poly.type
_entity_poly.pdbx_seq_one_letter_code
_entity_poly.pdbx_strand_id
1 'polypeptide(L)'
;MALESLKDWIYACVRCNTCKYVINEYYDSCPSGKKFQFESYYGSGKVWIARAMLEGKLKFSDSVVRKIFACPPVEIARPNAS
;
A
#
# COMPACT_ATOMS: atom_id res chain seq x y z
N MET A 1 15.32 0.64 14.47
CA MET A 1 15.01 0.44 13.03
C MET A 1 13.51 0.51 12.86
N ALA A 2 12.95 1.57 12.25
CA ALA A 2 11.49 1.78 12.19
C ALA A 2 10.71 0.69 11.43
N LEU A 3 11.37 0.03 10.47
CA LEU A 3 10.76 -1.06 9.69
C LEU A 3 10.73 -2.38 10.48
N GLU A 4 11.73 -2.61 11.33
CA GLU A 4 11.81 -3.84 12.13
C GLU A 4 10.75 -3.91 13.22
N SER A 5 10.36 -2.78 13.79
CA SER A 5 9.21 -2.72 14.71
C SER A 5 7.87 -3.04 14.04
N LEU A 6 7.81 -3.03 12.69
CA LEU A 6 6.60 -3.34 11.92
C LEU A 6 6.62 -4.73 11.30
N LYS A 7 7.62 -5.56 11.61
CA LYS A 7 7.83 -6.86 10.98
C LYS A 7 6.57 -7.73 11.05
N ASP A 8 5.96 -7.90 12.22
CA ASP A 8 4.78 -8.75 12.37
C ASP A 8 3.61 -8.29 11.47
N TRP A 9 3.40 -6.97 11.39
CA TRP A 9 2.39 -6.38 10.50
C TRP A 9 2.71 -6.57 9.02
N ILE A 10 3.98 -6.48 8.64
CA ILE A 10 4.43 -6.66 7.26
C ILE A 10 4.24 -8.12 6.82
N TYR A 11 4.54 -9.07 7.70
CA TYR A 11 4.36 -10.50 7.42
C TYR A 11 2.90 -10.96 7.49
N ALA A 12 2.00 -10.20 8.13
CA ALA A 12 0.58 -10.49 8.20
C ALA A 12 -0.18 -10.33 6.87
N CYS A 13 0.40 -9.65 5.86
CA CYS A 13 -0.28 -9.43 4.58
C CYS A 13 -0.41 -10.74 3.77
N VAL A 14 -1.61 -11.34 3.77
CA VAL A 14 -1.95 -12.56 3.02
C VAL A 14 -2.44 -12.31 1.58
N ARG A 15 -2.37 -11.06 1.09
CA ARG A 15 -2.89 -10.65 -0.24
C ARG A 15 -4.36 -10.99 -0.49
N CYS A 16 -5.22 -10.78 0.51
CA CYS A 16 -6.66 -11.00 0.41
C CYS A 16 -7.43 -9.92 -0.39
N ASN A 17 -6.76 -8.91 -0.94
CA ASN A 17 -7.35 -7.77 -1.67
C ASN A 17 -8.35 -6.90 -0.88
N THR A 18 -8.52 -7.09 0.42
CA THR A 18 -9.39 -6.22 1.26
C THR A 18 -8.93 -4.77 1.27
N CYS A 19 -7.63 -4.50 1.08
CA CYS A 19 -7.11 -3.15 0.93
C CYS A 19 -7.45 -2.47 -0.42
N LYS A 20 -8.06 -3.19 -1.36
CA LYS A 20 -8.45 -2.67 -2.69
C LYS A 20 -9.91 -2.27 -2.78
N TYR A 21 -10.76 -2.86 -1.94
CA TYR A 21 -12.21 -2.66 -1.96
C TYR A 21 -12.73 -2.25 -0.58
N VAL A 22 -13.81 -1.47 -0.56
CA VAL A 22 -14.58 -1.25 0.67
C VAL A 22 -15.33 -2.54 0.98
N ILE A 23 -15.11 -3.07 2.19
CA ILE A 23 -15.75 -4.30 2.65
C ILE A 23 -17.27 -4.10 2.59
N ASN A 24 -17.98 -5.07 2.03
CA ASN A 24 -19.44 -5.08 1.82
C ASN A 24 -19.99 -4.10 0.76
N GLU A 25 -19.18 -3.24 0.15
CA GLU A 25 -19.68 -2.28 -0.85
C GLU A 25 -19.06 -2.40 -2.25
N TYR A 26 -18.09 -3.30 -2.48
CA TYR A 26 -17.40 -3.51 -3.77
C TYR A 26 -16.81 -2.24 -4.44
N TYR A 27 -16.90 -1.07 -3.80
CA TYR A 27 -16.29 0.16 -4.26
C TYR A 27 -14.78 0.11 -4.09
N ASP A 28 -14.05 0.75 -5.01
CA ASP A 28 -12.59 0.88 -4.92
C ASP A 28 -12.22 1.71 -3.68
N SER A 29 -11.37 1.16 -2.80
CA SER A 29 -10.91 1.84 -1.59
C SER A 29 -9.56 2.55 -1.76
N CYS A 30 -8.85 2.30 -2.87
CA CYS A 30 -7.50 2.80 -3.10
C CYS A 30 -7.41 3.68 -4.35
N PRO A 31 -7.40 5.03 -4.23
CA PRO A 31 -7.31 5.93 -5.38
C PRO A 31 -5.98 5.79 -6.16
N SER A 32 -4.87 5.61 -5.43
CA SER A 32 -3.53 5.39 -6.01
C SER A 32 -3.52 4.12 -6.87
N GLY A 33 -4.00 3.01 -6.31
CA GLY A 33 -4.11 1.74 -7.01
C GLY A 33 -5.01 1.83 -8.24
N LYS A 34 -6.16 2.50 -8.12
CA LYS A 34 -7.09 2.69 -9.25
C LYS A 34 -6.50 3.52 -10.38
N LYS A 35 -5.79 4.60 -10.05
CA LYS A 35 -5.19 5.52 -11.04
C LYS A 35 -4.05 4.88 -11.82
N PHE A 36 -3.15 4.20 -11.13
CA PHE A 36 -1.92 3.66 -11.74
C PHE A 36 -2.03 2.18 -12.13
N GLN A 37 -3.08 1.48 -11.67
CA GLN A 37 -3.46 0.11 -12.02
C GLN A 37 -2.41 -0.98 -11.82
N PHE A 38 -1.28 -0.66 -11.19
CA PHE A 38 -0.19 -1.59 -10.93
C PHE A 38 -0.09 -1.92 -9.44
N GLU A 39 0.14 -3.20 -9.10
CA GLU A 39 0.02 -3.72 -7.72
C GLU A 39 0.84 -2.91 -6.70
N SER A 40 2.03 -2.44 -7.10
CA SER A 40 2.92 -1.67 -6.22
C SER A 40 2.34 -0.32 -5.75
N TYR A 41 1.25 0.16 -6.36
CA TYR A 41 0.54 1.37 -5.95
C TYR A 41 -0.60 1.11 -4.96
N TYR A 42 -0.98 -0.15 -4.76
CA TYR A 42 -1.97 -0.58 -3.76
C TYR A 42 -1.31 -0.82 -2.40
N GLY A 43 -2.13 -0.86 -1.34
CA GLY A 43 -1.65 -1.12 0.03
C GLY A 43 -0.86 -2.42 0.14
N SER A 44 -1.37 -3.51 -0.44
CA SER A 44 -0.69 -4.80 -0.50
C SER A 44 0.69 -4.71 -1.16
N GLY A 45 0.80 -4.06 -2.33
CA GLY A 45 2.09 -3.89 -3.00
C GLY A 45 3.11 -3.08 -2.18
N LYS A 46 2.65 -2.08 -1.43
CA LYS A 46 3.52 -1.29 -0.53
C LYS A 46 4.03 -2.11 0.65
N VAL A 47 3.20 -2.97 1.23
CA VAL A 47 3.64 -3.91 2.28
C VAL A 47 4.70 -4.87 1.74
N TRP A 48 4.57 -5.32 0.49
CA TRP A 48 5.58 -6.17 -0.14
C TRP A 48 6.87 -5.44 -0.49
N ILE A 49 6.81 -4.17 -0.86
CA ILE A 49 8.00 -3.31 -0.99
C ILE A 49 8.71 -3.21 0.36
N ALA A 50 7.97 -2.95 1.45
CA ALA A 50 8.51 -2.91 2.81
C ALA A 50 9.16 -4.25 3.20
N ARG A 51 8.52 -5.38 2.89
CA ARG A 51 9.09 -6.71 3.11
C ARG A 51 10.38 -6.94 2.34
N ALA A 52 10.41 -6.58 1.06
CA ALA A 52 11.60 -6.73 0.23
C ALA A 52 12.77 -5.86 0.73
N MET A 53 12.47 -4.67 1.27
CA MET A 53 13.46 -3.82 1.93
C MET A 53 13.98 -4.42 3.24
N LEU A 54 13.10 -4.98 4.08
CA LEU A 54 13.46 -5.71 5.30
C LEU A 54 14.38 -6.90 5.01
N GLU A 55 14.05 -7.67 3.97
CA GLU A 55 14.83 -8.85 3.57
C GLU A 55 16.10 -8.49 2.79
N GLY A 56 16.41 -7.19 2.60
CA GLY A 56 17.58 -6.73 1.84
C GLY A 56 17.52 -7.02 0.34
N LYS A 57 16.36 -7.45 -0.17
CA LYS A 57 16.13 -7.82 -1.59
C LYS A 57 15.85 -6.62 -2.48
N LEU A 58 15.47 -5.49 -1.90
CA LEU A 58 15.13 -4.27 -2.62
C LEU A 58 15.78 -3.05 -1.96
N LYS A 59 16.42 -2.20 -2.76
CA LYS A 59 16.96 -0.91 -2.33
C LYS A 59 16.00 0.22 -2.66
N PHE A 60 16.13 1.33 -1.95
CA PHE A 60 15.46 2.57 -2.34
C PHE A 60 15.89 2.99 -3.74
N SER A 61 14.92 3.41 -4.52
CA SER A 61 15.08 4.02 -5.84
C SER A 61 13.96 5.01 -6.07
N ASP A 62 14.15 5.97 -6.96
CA ASP A 62 13.12 6.96 -7.29
C ASP A 62 11.80 6.32 -7.72
N SER A 63 11.89 5.18 -8.40
CA SER A 63 10.72 4.40 -8.81
C SER A 63 9.95 3.84 -7.61
N VAL A 64 10.63 3.41 -6.55
CA VAL A 64 10.00 2.92 -5.32
C VAL A 64 9.42 4.07 -4.51
N VAL A 65 10.17 5.17 -4.39
CA VAL A 65 9.73 6.40 -3.71
C VAL A 65 8.42 6.90 -4.34
N ARG A 66 8.37 7.01 -5.67
CA ARG A 66 7.15 7.42 -6.41
C ARG A 66 5.93 6.58 -6.07
N LYS A 67 6.07 5.26 -5.94
CA LYS A 67 4.95 4.35 -5.61
C LYS A 67 4.46 4.53 -4.18
N ILE A 68 5.38 4.73 -3.24
CA ILE A 68 5.06 4.96 -1.83
C ILE A 68 4.28 6.28 -1.69
N PHE A 69 4.86 7.36 -2.21
CA PHE A 69 4.31 8.72 -2.13
C PHE A 69 3.15 9.01 -3.09
N ALA A 70 2.81 8.08 -3.99
CA ALA A 70 1.58 8.14 -4.76
C ALA A 70 0.31 7.93 -3.90
N CYS A 71 0.45 7.51 -2.63
CA CYS A 71 -0.69 7.43 -1.71
C CYS A 71 -1.19 8.84 -1.34
N PRO A 72 -2.43 9.22 -1.67
CA PRO A 72 -3.03 10.39 -1.05
C PRO A 72 -3.33 10.08 0.43
N PRO A 73 -3.32 11.10 1.31
CA PRO A 73 -3.86 10.96 2.66
C PRO A 73 -5.34 10.53 2.61
N VAL A 74 -5.78 9.79 3.62
CA VAL A 74 -7.11 9.16 3.71
C VAL A 74 -8.25 10.18 3.54
N GLU A 75 -8.03 11.41 4.01
CA GLU A 75 -8.96 12.55 3.89
C GLU A 75 -9.26 12.91 2.43
N ILE A 76 -8.24 12.88 1.56
CA ILE A 76 -8.39 13.17 0.12
C ILE A 76 -9.04 11.98 -0.62
N ALA A 77 -8.91 10.77 -0.08
CA ALA A 77 -9.46 9.55 -0.66
C ALA A 77 -10.97 9.36 -0.38
N ARG A 78 -11.56 10.10 0.57
CA ARG A 78 -12.99 10.06 0.90
C ARG A 78 -13.63 11.45 0.69
N PRO A 79 -14.16 11.77 -0.50
CA PRO A 79 -14.79 13.07 -0.73
C PRO A 79 -16.03 13.35 0.14
N ASN A 80 -16.57 12.34 0.84
CA ASN A 80 -17.79 12.44 1.66
C ASN A 80 -17.59 11.93 3.11
N ALA A 81 -16.38 12.03 3.68
CA ALA A 81 -16.20 11.77 5.11
C ALA A 81 -16.70 12.99 5.92
N SER A 82 -18.01 13.07 6.10
CA SER A 82 -18.68 13.91 7.10
C SER A 82 -18.61 13.26 8.49
#